data_AF-A0A7Y1TAD3-F1
#
_entry.id   AF-A0A7Y1TAD3-F1
#
_cell.length_a   1.000
_cell.length_b   1.000
_cell.length_c   1.000
_cell.angle_alpha   90.00
_cell.angle_beta   90.00
_cell.angle_gamma   90.00
#
_symmetry.space_group_name_H-M   'P 1'
#
loop_
_entity.id
_entity.type
_entity.pdbx_description
1 polymer ?
#
loop_
_entity_poly.entity_id
_entity_poly.type
_entity_poly.pdbx_seq_one_letter_code
_entity_poly.pdbx_strand_id
1 'polypeptide(L)'
;HCSRTPYFTGIGAEFVEFLQTNPDPDRPYLLELAQYEWAELALFLDEQSLPARQEPPPAAQDIPNLLPQLSPLAWPMVFNYAVHEIGPGNEPLAPEAEPVCLVVYRDVHDAVKFLRVDLFTARLLELIEEAQGLATGMQLIEQLAPEATSMATTELQSGVCAVLANLHELDIIRFSFFE
;
A
#
# COMPACT_ATOMS: atom_id res chain seq x y z
N HIS A 1 0.10 -30.54 -1.60
CA HIS A 1 -1.19 -29.82 -1.49
C HIS A 1 -2.08 -30.24 -2.66
N CYS A 2 -3.37 -30.49 -2.42
CA CYS A 2 -4.38 -30.64 -3.48
C CYS A 2 -5.27 -29.42 -3.38
N SER A 3 -5.38 -28.65 -4.46
CA SER A 3 -6.21 -27.45 -4.46
C SER A 3 -7.65 -27.79 -4.10
N ARG A 4 -8.25 -27.03 -3.18
CA ARG A 4 -9.59 -27.31 -2.62
C ARG A 4 -10.65 -26.39 -3.22
N THR A 5 -10.24 -25.26 -3.77
CA THR A 5 -11.09 -24.33 -4.50
C THR A 5 -11.44 -24.88 -5.89
N PRO A 6 -12.72 -24.88 -6.28
CA PRO A 6 -13.12 -25.16 -7.65
C PRO A 6 -12.90 -23.94 -8.57
N TYR A 7 -12.57 -22.77 -8.01
CA TYR A 7 -12.41 -21.52 -8.75
C TYR A 7 -10.94 -21.30 -9.12
N PHE A 8 -10.68 -21.12 -10.41
CA PHE A 8 -9.34 -20.80 -10.92
C PHE A 8 -8.75 -19.57 -10.24
N THR A 9 -9.58 -18.56 -9.94
CA THR A 9 -9.19 -17.32 -9.25
C THR A 9 -8.77 -17.54 -7.79
N GLY A 10 -9.21 -18.64 -7.16
CA GLY A 10 -8.82 -18.97 -5.79
C GLY A 10 -7.50 -19.74 -5.69
N ILE A 11 -6.96 -20.24 -6.80
CA ILE A 11 -5.75 -21.08 -6.79
C ILE A 11 -4.53 -20.29 -6.30
N GLY A 12 -4.43 -19.00 -6.66
CA GLY A 12 -3.34 -18.13 -6.20
C GLY A 12 -3.30 -18.01 -4.67
N ALA A 13 -4.45 -17.81 -4.03
CA ALA A 13 -4.54 -17.72 -2.56
C ALA A 13 -4.10 -19.03 -1.89
N GLU A 14 -4.57 -20.17 -2.38
CA GLU A 14 -4.17 -21.48 -1.83
C GLU A 14 -2.69 -21.78 -2.08
N PHE A 15 -2.10 -21.25 -3.16
CA PHE A 15 -0.67 -21.39 -3.41
C PHE A 15 0.17 -20.57 -2.42
N VAL A 16 -0.28 -19.36 -2.06
CA VAL A 16 0.33 -18.57 -0.98
C VAL A 16 0.27 -19.33 0.35
N GLU A 17 -0.89 -19.88 0.72
CA GLU A 17 -1.05 -20.71 1.94
C GLU A 17 -0.15 -21.96 1.92
N PHE A 18 -0.02 -22.59 0.76
CA PHE A 18 0.89 -23.73 0.57
C PHE A 18 2.35 -23.33 0.83
N LEU A 19 2.81 -22.20 0.27
CA LEU A 19 4.18 -21.72 0.43
C LEU A 19 4.50 -21.30 1.88
N GLN A 20 3.51 -20.80 2.64
CA GLN A 20 3.69 -20.50 4.06
C GLN A 20 4.05 -21.74 4.88
N THR A 21 3.53 -22.91 4.50
CA THR A 21 3.78 -24.18 5.21
C THR A 21 4.85 -25.04 4.54
N ASN A 22 5.23 -24.71 3.30
CA ASN A 22 6.21 -25.43 2.49
C ASN A 22 7.18 -24.43 1.84
N PRO A 23 8.03 -23.76 2.65
CA PRO A 23 9.00 -22.81 2.13
C PRO A 23 9.98 -23.52 1.20
N ASP A 24 10.39 -22.84 0.13
CA ASP A 24 11.42 -23.31 -0.80
C ASP A 24 12.77 -22.68 -0.41
N PRO A 25 13.73 -23.44 0.15
CA PRO A 25 15.03 -22.90 0.55
C PRO A 25 15.87 -22.40 -0.62
N ASP A 26 15.67 -22.94 -1.83
CA ASP A 26 16.41 -22.54 -3.03
C ASP A 26 15.84 -21.25 -3.63
N ARG A 27 14.58 -20.90 -3.28
CA ARG A 27 13.89 -19.68 -3.69
C ARG A 27 13.24 -19.00 -2.48
N PRO A 28 14.05 -18.39 -1.58
CA PRO A 28 13.54 -17.86 -0.33
C PRO A 28 12.60 -16.65 -0.52
N TYR A 29 12.62 -16.01 -1.69
CA TYR A 29 11.71 -14.93 -2.10
C TYR A 29 10.32 -15.41 -2.54
N LEU A 30 10.13 -16.72 -2.76
CA LEU A 30 8.97 -17.25 -3.50
C LEU A 30 7.64 -16.98 -2.81
N LEU A 31 7.60 -17.03 -1.47
CA LEU A 31 6.39 -16.71 -0.72
C LEU A 31 5.99 -15.24 -0.91
N GLU A 32 6.94 -14.32 -0.76
CA GLU A 32 6.68 -12.88 -0.90
C GLU A 32 6.30 -12.52 -2.34
N LEU A 33 6.95 -13.15 -3.33
CA LEU A 33 6.59 -13.00 -4.74
C LEU A 33 5.15 -13.47 -5.01
N ALA A 34 4.78 -14.65 -4.49
CA ALA A 34 3.43 -15.16 -4.65
C ALA A 34 2.38 -14.27 -3.97
N GLN A 35 2.71 -13.67 -2.82
CA GLN A 35 1.83 -12.70 -2.14
C GLN A 35 1.63 -11.44 -2.98
N TYR A 36 2.71 -10.91 -3.57
CA TYR A 36 2.67 -9.74 -4.45
C TYR A 36 1.84 -10.01 -5.72
N GLU A 37 2.12 -11.10 -6.45
CA GLU A 37 1.38 -11.45 -7.67
C GLU A 37 -0.09 -11.78 -7.38
N TRP A 38 -0.37 -12.40 -6.21
CA TRP A 38 -1.73 -12.63 -5.77
C TRP A 38 -2.47 -11.31 -5.50
N ALA A 39 -1.81 -10.31 -4.89
CA ALA A 39 -2.41 -9.00 -4.65
C ALA A 39 -2.80 -8.31 -5.96
N GLU A 40 -1.92 -8.35 -6.98
CA GLU A 40 -2.23 -7.80 -8.30
C GLU A 40 -3.45 -8.49 -8.94
N LEU A 41 -3.49 -9.83 -8.89
CA LEU A 41 -4.62 -10.59 -9.42
C LEU A 41 -5.92 -10.31 -8.65
N ALA A 42 -5.86 -10.26 -7.32
CA ALA A 42 -7.01 -10.01 -6.48
C ALA A 42 -7.59 -8.61 -6.75
N LEU A 43 -6.73 -7.59 -6.84
CA LEU A 43 -7.14 -6.23 -7.23
C LEU A 43 -7.65 -6.17 -8.66
N PHE A 44 -7.11 -6.94 -9.60
CA PHE A 44 -7.64 -7.00 -10.96
C PHE A 44 -9.07 -7.57 -11.01
N LEU A 45 -9.36 -8.54 -10.16
CA LEU A 45 -10.65 -9.24 -10.12
C LEU A 45 -11.69 -8.63 -9.18
N ASP A 46 -11.29 -7.70 -8.29
CA ASP A 46 -12.21 -7.08 -7.33
C ASP A 46 -13.37 -6.37 -8.07
N GLU A 47 -14.60 -6.56 -7.62
CA GLU A 47 -15.80 -6.00 -8.27
C GLU A 47 -16.10 -4.56 -7.83
N GLN A 48 -15.41 -4.03 -6.81
CA GLN A 48 -15.60 -2.67 -6.32
C GLN A 48 -15.11 -1.64 -7.34
N SER A 49 -15.92 -0.63 -7.66
CA SER A 49 -15.48 0.50 -8.49
C SER A 49 -15.19 1.72 -7.62
N LEU A 50 -14.09 2.43 -7.89
CA LEU A 50 -13.88 3.75 -7.29
C LEU A 50 -14.80 4.77 -7.99
N PRO A 51 -15.51 5.62 -7.23
CA PRO A 51 -16.25 6.71 -7.85
C PRO A 51 -15.27 7.64 -8.56
N ALA A 52 -15.70 8.16 -9.72
CA ALA A 52 -14.97 9.22 -10.40
C ALA A 52 -14.79 10.41 -9.46
N ARG A 53 -13.62 11.06 -9.51
CA ARG A 53 -13.39 12.29 -8.74
C ARG A 53 -14.35 13.37 -9.24
N GLN A 54 -15.26 13.80 -8.38
CA GLN A 54 -16.22 14.86 -8.70
C GLN A 54 -15.70 16.25 -8.31
N GLU A 55 -14.76 16.28 -7.37
CA GLU A 55 -14.19 17.51 -6.82
C GLU A 55 -12.71 17.66 -7.22
N PRO A 56 -12.23 18.91 -7.39
CA PRO A 56 -10.81 19.15 -7.54
C PRO A 56 -10.04 18.66 -6.30
N PRO A 57 -8.75 18.33 -6.44
CA PRO A 57 -7.94 17.98 -5.28
C PRO A 57 -7.97 19.11 -4.24
N PRO A 58 -7.98 18.77 -2.95
CA PRO A 58 -8.01 19.78 -1.90
C PRO A 58 -6.77 20.65 -1.95
N ALA A 59 -6.93 21.93 -1.59
CA ALA A 59 -5.79 22.81 -1.50
C ALA A 59 -4.88 22.37 -0.34
N ALA A 60 -3.56 22.56 -0.47
CA ALA A 60 -2.59 22.05 0.49
C ALA A 60 -2.83 22.57 1.93
N GLN A 61 -3.39 23.77 2.08
CA GLN A 61 -3.75 24.34 3.38
C GLN A 61 -4.94 23.65 4.06
N ASP A 62 -5.77 22.94 3.31
CA ASP A 62 -6.96 22.27 3.82
C ASP A 62 -6.64 20.85 4.30
N ILE A 63 -5.64 20.19 3.69
CA ILE A 63 -5.23 18.80 3.99
C ILE A 63 -5.10 18.48 5.49
N PRO A 64 -4.50 19.36 6.34
CA PRO A 64 -4.42 19.06 7.78
C PRO A 64 -5.78 18.87 8.47
N ASN A 65 -6.86 19.45 7.93
CA ASN A 65 -8.21 19.37 8.49
C ASN A 65 -9.07 18.28 7.84
N LEU A 66 -8.58 17.63 6.79
CA LEU A 66 -9.29 16.56 6.09
C LEU A 66 -9.01 15.19 6.73
N LEU A 67 -9.93 14.27 6.52
CA LEU A 67 -9.85 12.88 6.96
C LEU A 67 -9.35 12.02 5.78
N PRO A 68 -8.05 11.69 5.70
CA PRO A 68 -7.59 10.73 4.72
C PRO A 68 -8.11 9.33 5.06
N GLN A 69 -8.58 8.64 4.04
CA GLN A 69 -9.05 7.26 4.11
C GLN A 69 -8.37 6.45 3.02
N LEU A 70 -7.81 5.30 3.40
CA LEU A 70 -7.22 4.37 2.45
C LEU A 70 -8.28 3.83 1.48
N SER A 71 -7.95 3.78 0.19
CA SER A 71 -8.80 3.14 -0.80
C SER A 71 -8.94 1.65 -0.50
N PRO A 72 -10.15 1.05 -0.60
CA PRO A 72 -10.29 -0.41 -0.44
C PRO A 72 -9.52 -1.20 -1.51
N LEU A 73 -9.12 -0.53 -2.60
CA LEU A 73 -8.34 -1.08 -3.70
C LEU A 73 -6.88 -0.61 -3.67
N ALA A 74 -6.35 -0.21 -2.51
CA ALA A 74 -4.94 0.09 -2.33
C ALA A 74 -4.40 -0.64 -1.11
N TRP A 75 -3.44 -1.53 -1.31
CA TRP A 75 -2.92 -2.44 -0.31
C TRP A 75 -1.44 -2.13 -0.05
N PRO A 76 -1.12 -1.43 1.06
CA PRO A 76 0.26 -1.30 1.54
C PRO A 76 0.81 -2.66 1.93
N MET A 77 2.00 -3.00 1.42
CA MET A 77 2.67 -4.29 1.64
C MET A 77 4.15 -4.05 1.88
N VAL A 78 4.73 -4.81 2.80
CA VAL A 78 6.15 -4.74 3.16
C VAL A 78 6.80 -6.08 2.90
N PHE A 79 7.91 -6.06 2.18
CA PHE A 79 8.64 -7.23 1.73
C PHE A 79 10.10 -7.14 2.17
N ASN A 80 10.74 -8.30 2.36
CA ASN A 80 12.19 -8.37 2.56
C ASN A 80 12.92 -8.49 1.21
N TYR A 81 12.24 -8.91 0.14
CA TYR A 81 12.80 -9.00 -1.20
C TYR A 81 12.18 -7.94 -2.11
N ALA A 82 12.94 -7.46 -3.10
CA ALA A 82 12.43 -6.57 -4.15
C ALA A 82 11.54 -7.34 -5.15
N VAL A 83 10.42 -7.88 -4.68
CA VAL A 83 9.53 -8.79 -5.44
C VAL A 83 9.07 -8.23 -6.79
N HIS A 84 8.79 -6.93 -6.86
CA HIS A 84 8.43 -6.20 -8.08
C HIS A 84 9.54 -6.14 -9.15
N GLU A 85 10.77 -6.52 -8.83
CA GLU A 85 11.92 -6.56 -9.75
C GLU A 85 12.32 -7.99 -10.12
N ILE A 86 11.70 -9.01 -9.51
CA ILE A 86 12.06 -10.41 -9.73
C ILE A 86 11.59 -10.85 -11.12
N GLY A 87 12.47 -11.53 -11.85
CA GLY A 87 12.17 -12.06 -13.17
C GLY A 87 13.30 -12.94 -13.70
N PRO A 88 13.18 -13.43 -14.95
CA PRO A 88 14.21 -14.27 -15.54
C PRO A 88 15.58 -13.59 -15.52
N GLY A 89 16.55 -14.18 -14.79
CA GLY A 89 17.90 -13.63 -14.64
C GLY A 89 18.07 -12.62 -13.51
N ASN A 90 17.02 -12.32 -12.73
CA ASN A 90 17.07 -11.52 -11.51
C ASN A 90 16.32 -12.24 -10.39
N GLU A 91 17.00 -13.19 -9.74
CA GLU A 91 16.45 -14.02 -8.66
C GLU A 91 17.32 -13.83 -7.40
N PRO A 92 16.86 -13.04 -6.40
CA PRO A 92 17.67 -12.72 -5.24
C PRO A 92 17.83 -13.93 -4.32
N LEU A 93 19.07 -14.20 -3.91
CA LEU A 93 19.37 -15.26 -2.92
C LEU A 93 19.42 -14.74 -1.47
N ALA A 94 19.36 -13.43 -1.29
CA ALA A 94 19.37 -12.77 0.00
C ALA A 94 18.34 -11.62 0.00
N PRO A 95 17.75 -11.28 1.17
CA PRO A 95 16.87 -10.14 1.28
C PRO A 95 17.62 -8.82 1.09
N GLU A 96 16.87 -7.77 0.83
CA GLU A 96 17.35 -6.39 0.81
C GLU A 96 17.87 -5.97 2.19
N ALA A 97 18.76 -4.98 2.20
CA ALA A 97 19.31 -4.43 3.45
C ALA A 97 18.24 -3.67 4.27
N GLU A 98 17.26 -3.09 3.58
CA GLU A 98 16.11 -2.41 4.17
C GLU A 98 14.82 -3.00 3.57
N PRO A 99 13.70 -3.01 4.31
CA PRO A 99 12.43 -3.48 3.79
C PRO A 99 11.99 -2.74 2.52
N VAL A 100 11.37 -3.47 1.60
CA VAL A 100 10.78 -2.95 0.38
C VAL A 100 9.30 -2.69 0.64
N CYS A 101 8.93 -1.42 0.76
CA CYS A 101 7.54 -1.01 0.94
C CYS A 101 6.89 -0.69 -0.41
N LEU A 102 5.80 -1.40 -0.72
CA LEU A 102 5.01 -1.22 -1.93
C LEU A 102 3.56 -0.90 -1.54
N VAL A 103 2.88 -0.11 -2.37
CA VAL A 103 1.42 -0.05 -2.39
C VAL A 103 0.98 -0.66 -3.70
N VAL A 104 0.31 -1.81 -3.67
CA VAL A 104 -0.34 -2.39 -4.85
C VAL A 104 -1.76 -1.82 -4.89
N TYR A 105 -2.15 -1.17 -5.98
CA TYR A 105 -3.43 -0.47 -6.03
C TYR A 105 -4.08 -0.52 -7.41
N ARG A 106 -5.41 -0.38 -7.44
CA ARG A 106 -6.18 -0.16 -8.67
C ARG A 106 -6.72 1.26 -8.70
N ASP A 107 -6.40 1.99 -9.77
CA ASP A 107 -6.84 3.37 -9.94
C ASP A 107 -8.28 3.49 -10.46
N VAL A 108 -8.76 4.72 -10.62
CA VAL A 108 -10.12 4.99 -11.17
C VAL A 108 -10.31 4.60 -12.64
N HIS A 109 -9.23 4.19 -13.33
CA HIS A 109 -9.26 3.70 -14.71
C HIS A 109 -9.18 2.16 -14.77
N ASP A 110 -9.38 1.48 -13.64
CA ASP A 110 -9.27 0.03 -13.47
C ASP A 110 -7.88 -0.53 -13.79
N ALA A 111 -6.84 0.31 -13.76
CA ALA A 111 -5.47 -0.14 -13.96
C ALA A 111 -4.84 -0.54 -12.62
N VAL A 112 -4.44 -1.82 -12.52
CA VAL A 112 -3.61 -2.30 -11.41
C VAL A 112 -2.18 -1.78 -11.58
N LYS A 113 -1.65 -1.19 -10.53
CA LYS A 113 -0.35 -0.51 -10.47
C LYS A 113 0.32 -0.80 -9.13
N PHE A 114 1.59 -0.46 -9.04
CA PHE A 114 2.29 -0.40 -7.76
C PHE A 114 3.00 0.94 -7.59
N LEU A 115 3.19 1.34 -6.34
CA LEU A 115 4.02 2.48 -5.93
C LEU A 115 5.02 2.00 -4.90
N ARG A 116 6.32 2.18 -5.16
CA ARG A 116 7.34 2.02 -4.11
C ARG A 116 7.35 3.27 -3.24
N VAL A 117 7.26 3.07 -1.93
CA VAL A 117 7.24 4.13 -0.94
C VAL A 117 8.39 3.94 0.06
N ASP A 118 8.78 5.01 0.76
CA ASP A 118 9.72 4.89 1.87
C ASP A 118 9.03 4.37 3.14
N LEU A 119 9.84 4.01 4.14
CA LEU A 119 9.33 3.52 5.44
C LEU A 119 8.44 4.56 6.13
N PHE A 120 8.75 5.85 5.99
CA PHE A 120 7.96 6.92 6.59
C PHE A 120 6.54 6.99 6.00
N THR A 121 6.42 6.89 4.68
CA THR A 121 5.14 6.86 3.97
C THR A 121 4.38 5.57 4.24
N ALA A 122 5.08 4.43 4.34
CA ALA A 122 4.46 3.16 4.75
C ALA A 122 3.84 3.27 6.15
N ARG A 123 4.56 3.88 7.10
CA ARG A 123 4.04 4.15 8.45
C ARG A 123 2.84 5.10 8.45
N LEU A 124 2.86 6.14 7.62
CA LEU A 124 1.70 7.02 7.45
C LEU A 124 0.47 6.25 6.93
N LEU A 125 0.65 5.36 5.95
CA LEU A 125 -0.42 4.53 5.41
C LEU A 125 -1.00 3.57 6.45
N GLU A 126 -0.15 2.96 7.29
CA GLU A 126 -0.57 2.13 8.42
C GLU A 126 -1.44 2.93 9.40
N LEU A 127 -1.02 4.16 9.77
CA LEU A 127 -1.82 5.03 10.64
C LEU A 127 -3.16 5.44 10.01
N ILE A 128 -3.21 5.67 8.69
CA ILE A 128 -4.46 5.96 7.97
C ILE A 128 -5.41 4.76 8.01
N GLU A 129 -4.88 3.56 7.80
CA GLU A 129 -5.64 2.31 7.87
C GLU A 129 -6.21 2.08 9.28
N GLU A 130 -5.37 2.18 10.31
CA GLU A 130 -5.76 2.05 11.72
C GLU A 130 -6.81 3.09 12.15
N ALA A 131 -6.70 4.31 11.63
CA ALA A 131 -7.63 5.39 11.94
C ALA A 131 -9.03 5.19 11.34
N GLN A 132 -9.18 4.34 10.32
CA GLN A 132 -10.46 4.03 9.66
C GLN A 132 -11.24 5.29 9.22
N GLY A 133 -10.53 6.32 8.74
CA GLY A 133 -11.11 7.59 8.31
C GLY A 133 -11.57 8.51 9.44
N LEU A 134 -11.13 8.28 10.68
CA LEU A 134 -11.49 9.08 11.86
C LEU A 134 -10.39 10.06 12.32
N ALA A 135 -9.18 9.96 11.76
CA ALA A 135 -8.06 10.84 12.09
C ALA A 135 -7.84 11.88 11.00
N THR A 136 -7.63 13.14 11.41
CA THR A 136 -7.31 14.22 10.47
C THR A 136 -5.85 14.15 10.02
N GLY A 137 -5.53 14.82 8.90
CA GLY A 137 -4.14 15.01 8.48
C GLY A 137 -3.25 15.56 9.61
N MET A 138 -3.76 16.50 10.41
CA MET A 138 -3.04 17.04 11.58
C MET A 138 -2.82 15.98 12.67
N GLN A 139 -3.84 15.18 12.99
CA GLN A 139 -3.72 14.13 14.00
C GLN A 139 -2.71 13.04 13.58
N LEU A 140 -2.62 12.74 12.28
CA LEU A 140 -1.60 11.83 11.75
C LEU A 140 -0.20 12.44 11.86
N ILE A 141 -0.04 13.73 11.55
CA ILE A 141 1.23 14.46 11.73
C ILE A 141 1.67 14.42 13.20
N GLU A 142 0.74 14.68 14.13
CA GLU A 142 1.01 14.64 15.58
C GLU A 142 1.47 13.25 16.04
N GLN A 143 0.89 12.18 15.47
CA GLN A 143 1.28 10.80 15.77
C GLN A 143 2.65 10.42 15.17
N LEU A 144 3.02 10.99 14.02
CA LEU A 144 4.33 10.76 13.38
C LEU A 144 5.46 11.62 13.97
N ALA A 145 5.13 12.73 14.63
CA ALA A 145 6.12 13.66 15.18
C ALA A 145 7.16 13.03 16.12
N PRO A 146 6.81 12.07 17.01
CA PRO A 146 7.79 11.38 17.86
C PRO A 146 8.77 10.50 17.07
N GLU A 147 8.41 10.05 15.87
CA GLU A 147 9.25 9.22 15.00
C GLU A 147 10.18 10.08 14.14
N ALA A 148 9.75 11.30 13.78
CA ALA A 148 10.48 12.25 12.94
C ALA A 148 11.36 13.25 13.73
N THR A 149 12.09 12.77 14.74
CA THR A 149 12.86 13.64 15.68
C THR A 149 13.94 14.52 15.04
N SER A 150 14.38 14.19 13.82
CA SER A 150 15.40 14.94 13.07
C SER A 150 14.83 16.07 12.21
N MET A 151 13.50 16.21 12.10
CA MET A 151 12.82 17.19 11.25
C MET A 151 12.19 18.31 12.09
N ALA A 152 12.16 19.54 11.55
CA ALA A 152 11.36 20.59 12.16
C ALA A 152 9.85 20.31 11.97
N THR A 153 9.00 20.74 12.91
CA THR A 153 7.54 20.50 12.84
C THR A 153 6.91 21.02 11.54
N THR A 154 7.36 22.18 11.05
CA THR A 154 6.88 22.75 9.79
C THR A 154 7.30 21.94 8.57
N GLU A 155 8.51 21.38 8.58
CA GLU A 155 9.00 20.49 7.52
C GLU A 155 8.21 19.19 7.51
N LEU A 156 8.01 18.57 8.67
CA LEU A 156 7.19 17.36 8.83
C LEU A 156 5.76 17.58 8.31
N GLN A 157 5.11 18.66 8.76
CA GLN A 157 3.76 18.99 8.31
C GLN A 157 3.69 19.16 6.79
N SER A 158 4.62 19.92 6.21
CA SER A 158 4.66 20.13 4.76
C SER A 158 4.91 18.84 3.99
N GLY A 159 5.79 17.98 4.49
CA GLY A 159 6.11 16.68 3.91
C GLY A 159 4.92 15.73 3.93
N VAL A 160 4.27 15.56 5.08
CA VAL A 160 3.08 14.72 5.21
C VAL A 160 1.95 15.23 4.32
N CYS A 161 1.70 16.54 4.27
CA CYS A 161 0.66 17.11 3.39
C CYS A 161 0.97 16.85 1.91
N ALA A 162 2.25 16.95 1.49
CA ALA A 162 2.65 16.65 0.13
C ALA A 162 2.49 15.16 -0.21
N VAL A 163 2.81 14.26 0.72
CA VAL A 163 2.61 12.82 0.57
C VAL A 163 1.12 12.50 0.44
N LEU A 164 0.27 13.02 1.34
CA LEU A 164 -1.19 12.82 1.27
C LEU A 164 -1.78 13.34 -0.04
N ALA A 165 -1.34 14.51 -0.51
CA ALA A 165 -1.77 15.05 -1.80
C ALA A 165 -1.39 14.11 -2.96
N ASN A 166 -0.15 13.60 -2.97
CA ASN A 166 0.31 12.67 -4.01
C ASN A 166 -0.44 11.34 -3.96
N LEU A 167 -0.65 10.77 -2.78
CA LEU A 167 -1.42 9.53 -2.61
C LEU A 167 -2.88 9.70 -3.06
N HIS A 168 -3.48 10.87 -2.80
CA HIS A 168 -4.80 11.20 -3.31
C HIS A 168 -4.80 11.28 -4.84
N GLU A 169 -3.77 11.90 -5.44
CA GLU A 169 -3.61 11.97 -6.90
C GLU A 169 -3.43 10.60 -7.57
N LEU A 170 -2.95 9.60 -6.83
CA LEU A 170 -2.81 8.23 -7.30
C LEU A 170 -4.03 7.35 -6.97
N ASP A 171 -5.11 7.92 -6.41
CA ASP A 171 -6.29 7.17 -5.94
C ASP A 171 -6.00 6.13 -4.84
N ILE A 172 -4.84 6.24 -4.18
CA ILE A 172 -4.45 5.39 -3.05
C ILE A 172 -5.22 5.78 -1.79
N ILE A 173 -5.50 7.08 -1.62
CA ILE A 173 -6.36 7.58 -0.56
C ILE A 173 -7.49 8.46 -1.12
N ARG A 174 -8.53 8.63 -0.33
CA ARG A 174 -9.59 9.64 -0.51
C ARG A 174 -9.62 10.54 0.71
N PHE A 175 -10.04 11.79 0.52
CA PHE A 175 -10.36 12.67 1.63
C PHE A 175 -11.87 12.68 1.85
N SER A 176 -12.28 12.61 3.11
CA SER A 176 -13.62 12.97 3.55
C SER A 176 -13.57 14.25 4.41
N PHE A 177 -14.71 14.93 4.46
CA PHE A 177 -14.93 16.07 5.35
C PHE A 177 -15.54 15.58 6.66
N PHE A 178 -15.29 16.30 7.76
CA PHE A 178 -16.17 16.19 8.92
C PHE A 178 -17.55 16.74 8.53
N GLU A 179 -18.60 15.93 8.68
CA GLU A 179 -19.97 16.43 8.72
C GLU A 179 -20.25 17.22 10.01
#